data_AF-A0AAD5ME43-F1
#
_entry.id   AF-A0AAD5ME43-F1
#
_cell.length_a   1.000
_cell.length_b   1.000
_cell.length_c   1.000
_cell.angle_alpha   90.00
_cell.angle_beta   90.00
_cell.angle_gamma   90.00
#
_symmetry.space_group_name_H-M   'P 1'
#
loop_
_entity.id
_entity.type
_entity.pdbx_description
1 polymer ?
#
loop_
_entity_poly.entity_id
_entity_poly.type
_entity_poly.pdbx_seq_one_letter_code
_entity_poly.pdbx_strand_id
1 'polypeptide(L)'
;MTSNHSKSPLDNHPLLGKTKLRQTLSKTRKVNTLINAVKRFQDENSIKMNTLPPALQLLDLHKIKRHDFYDQAAADMSEHVVARIRALGEHGTPESYEKLEEQLRKCFDLFNVPHFRPIVLENLKQLPKLEDRYLDSIMLDRNFYEACPLSVQQQIWMKNKDLFRKAFRPLIDSYLKRKEDLLISVEPSKTNFFTFETTKARRQWKEIKDLIMFTGTYEELFLDITACIRELFSTTGDVMLCSLRSVLLMILLCL
;
A
#
# COMPACT_ATOMS: atom_id res chain seq x y z
N MET A 1 -33.28 5.76 -5.14
CA MET A 1 -32.28 4.71 -5.41
C MET A 1 -31.38 4.61 -4.19
N THR A 2 -31.39 3.43 -3.59
CA THR A 2 -31.01 3.12 -2.22
C THR A 2 -29.51 2.87 -2.03
N SER A 3 -29.02 3.34 -0.88
CA SER A 3 -27.87 2.85 -0.10
C SER A 3 -26.54 2.58 -0.79
N ASN A 4 -25.55 3.42 -0.47
CA ASN A 4 -24.27 2.93 0.06
C ASN A 4 -23.73 3.95 1.06
N HIS A 5 -24.30 3.95 2.27
CA HIS A 5 -23.56 4.46 3.41
C HIS A 5 -22.55 3.38 3.79
N SER A 6 -21.37 3.42 3.17
CA SER A 6 -20.19 2.76 3.73
C SER A 6 -20.05 3.27 5.16
N LYS A 7 -20.34 2.42 6.15
CA LYS A 7 -20.08 2.73 7.55
C LYS A 7 -18.62 3.17 7.64
N SER A 8 -18.39 4.41 8.06
CA SER A 8 -17.03 4.89 8.21
C SER A 8 -16.43 4.13 9.40
N PRO A 9 -15.21 3.58 9.33
CA PRO A 9 -14.60 2.86 10.45
C PRO A 9 -14.54 3.69 11.75
N LEU A 10 -14.58 5.01 11.60
CA LEU A 10 -14.69 6.00 12.67
C LEU A 10 -16.00 5.95 13.47
N ASP A 11 -17.08 5.35 12.94
CA ASP A 11 -18.36 5.26 13.65
C ASP A 11 -18.30 4.31 14.87
N ASN A 12 -17.39 3.34 14.83
CA ASN A 12 -17.16 2.36 15.90
C ASN A 12 -15.95 2.71 16.79
N HIS A 13 -15.17 3.73 16.43
CA HIS A 13 -13.97 4.12 17.18
C HIS A 13 -14.34 5.14 18.29
N PRO A 14 -13.66 5.13 19.45
CA PRO A 14 -13.89 6.12 20.52
C PRO A 14 -13.63 7.57 20.11
N LEU A 15 -12.98 7.80 18.96
CA LEU A 15 -12.84 9.11 18.35
C LEU A 15 -14.21 9.54 17.83
N LEU A 16 -14.81 10.54 18.47
CA LEU A 16 -16.13 11.07 18.15
C LEU A 16 -16.21 11.51 16.68
N GLY A 17 -16.66 10.61 15.81
CA GLY A 17 -16.75 10.87 14.37
C GLY A 17 -17.75 11.96 14.00
N LYS A 18 -17.67 12.41 12.74
CA LYS A 18 -18.56 13.41 12.11
C LYS A 18 -20.04 13.11 12.36
N THR A 19 -20.40 11.84 12.44
CA THR A 19 -21.75 11.31 12.63
C THR A 19 -22.28 11.58 14.03
N LYS A 20 -21.46 11.39 15.06
CA LYS A 20 -21.82 11.69 16.46
C LYS A 20 -21.90 13.19 16.69
N LEU A 21 -20.98 13.97 16.09
CA LEU A 21 -21.08 15.44 16.08
C LEU A 21 -22.37 15.90 15.40
N ARG A 22 -22.70 15.36 14.22
CA ARG A 22 -23.93 15.70 13.48
C ARG A 22 -25.18 15.36 14.28
N GLN A 23 -25.21 14.23 14.99
CA GLN A 23 -26.32 13.85 15.88
C GLN A 23 -26.44 14.78 17.09
N THR A 24 -25.33 15.18 17.71
CA THR A 24 -25.34 16.13 18.84
C THR A 24 -25.83 17.50 18.39
N LEU A 25 -25.38 17.96 17.22
CA LEU A 25 -25.79 19.25 16.66
C LEU A 25 -27.25 19.24 16.16
N SER A 26 -27.74 18.14 15.58
CA SER A 26 -29.12 18.05 15.08
C SER A 26 -30.17 17.94 16.19
N LYS A 27 -29.81 17.36 17.35
CA LYS A 27 -30.69 17.28 18.53
C LYS A 27 -30.81 18.62 19.28
N THR A 28 -29.95 19.59 19.00
CA THR A 28 -29.82 20.82 19.78
C THR A 28 -30.52 21.99 19.08
N ARG A 29 -31.75 22.34 19.49
CA ARG A 29 -32.56 23.42 18.89
C ARG A 29 -32.23 24.85 19.35
N LYS A 30 -31.55 25.02 20.48
CA LYS A 30 -31.26 26.33 21.10
C LYS A 30 -29.82 26.75 20.82
N VAL A 31 -29.62 28.00 20.37
CA VAL A 31 -28.31 28.57 19.99
C VAL A 31 -27.28 28.52 21.13
N ASN A 32 -27.67 28.85 22.37
CA ASN A 32 -26.76 28.80 23.53
C ASN A 32 -26.31 27.38 23.88
N THR A 33 -27.21 26.40 23.72
CA THR A 33 -26.88 24.99 23.94
C THR A 33 -25.99 24.46 22.81
N LEU A 34 -26.14 24.97 21.59
CA LEU A 34 -25.28 24.65 20.45
C LEU A 34 -23.84 25.13 20.67
N ILE A 35 -23.66 26.38 21.11
CA ILE A 35 -22.33 26.94 21.41
C ILE A 35 -21.65 26.14 22.52
N ASN A 36 -22.39 25.78 23.58
CA ASN A 36 -21.84 24.97 24.67
C ASN A 36 -21.53 23.54 24.25
N ALA A 37 -22.34 22.93 23.38
CA ALA A 37 -22.06 21.61 22.82
C ALA A 37 -20.80 21.60 21.95
N VAL A 38 -20.61 22.64 21.12
CA VAL A 38 -19.39 22.80 20.31
C VAL A 38 -18.17 23.04 21.19
N LYS A 39 -18.26 23.88 22.22
CA LYS A 39 -17.16 24.10 23.17
C LYS A 39 -16.78 22.80 23.89
N ARG A 40 -17.76 22.05 24.42
CA ARG A 40 -17.50 20.74 25.05
C ARG A 40 -16.84 19.77 24.09
N PHE A 41 -17.32 19.69 22.86
CA PHE A 41 -16.72 18.83 21.84
C PHE A 41 -15.27 19.24 21.54
N GLN A 42 -14.99 20.55 21.46
CA GLN A 42 -13.64 21.08 21.30
C GLN A 42 -12.79 20.75 22.52
N ASP A 43 -13.25 20.97 23.75
CA ASP A 43 -12.49 20.68 24.97
C ASP A 43 -12.16 19.18 25.11
N GLU A 44 -13.07 18.32 24.67
CA GLU A 44 -12.91 16.86 24.68
C GLU A 44 -11.94 16.35 23.60
N ASN A 45 -11.92 16.96 22.41
CA ASN A 45 -11.18 16.44 21.24
C ASN A 45 -9.99 17.30 20.78
N SER A 46 -9.78 18.49 21.37
CA SER A 46 -8.65 19.36 21.03
C SER A 46 -7.35 18.86 21.65
N ILE A 47 -6.24 19.20 20.99
CA ILE A 47 -4.91 19.00 21.54
C ILE A 47 -4.76 19.86 22.80
N LYS A 48 -4.67 19.22 23.97
CA LYS A 48 -4.56 19.90 25.27
C LYS A 48 -3.14 20.42 25.47
N MET A 49 -2.86 21.62 24.96
CA MET A 49 -1.63 22.35 25.29
C MET A 49 -1.97 23.76 25.80
N ASN A 50 -1.36 24.13 26.93
CA ASN A 50 -1.61 25.43 27.58
C ASN A 50 -1.15 26.63 26.72
N THR A 51 -0.21 26.41 25.80
CA THR A 51 0.35 27.43 24.88
C THR A 51 -0.46 27.59 23.60
N LEU A 52 -1.38 26.68 23.31
CA LEU A 52 -2.14 26.68 22.06
C LEU A 52 -3.18 27.80 21.97
N PRO A 53 -3.93 28.18 23.05
CA PRO A 53 -4.93 29.24 22.94
C PRO A 53 -4.37 30.61 22.52
N PRO A 54 -3.25 31.10 23.09
CA PRO A 54 -2.60 32.32 22.61
C PRO A 54 -2.11 32.21 21.17
N ALA A 55 -1.54 31.07 20.78
CA ALA A 55 -1.06 30.84 19.41
C ALA A 55 -2.21 30.83 18.39
N LEU A 56 -3.35 30.23 18.72
CA LEU A 56 -4.54 30.23 17.87
C LEU A 56 -5.11 31.64 17.69
N GLN A 57 -5.09 32.48 18.73
CA GLN A 57 -5.51 33.89 18.60
C GLN A 57 -4.61 34.65 17.64
N LEU A 58 -3.30 34.41 17.68
CA LEU A 58 -2.36 35.00 16.74
C LEU A 58 -2.63 34.53 15.30
N LEU A 59 -2.87 33.23 15.09
CA LEU A 59 -3.22 32.68 13.78
C LEU A 59 -4.51 33.28 13.21
N ASP A 60 -5.52 33.50 14.08
CA ASP A 60 -6.77 34.14 13.67
C ASP A 60 -6.55 35.59 13.22
N LEU A 61 -5.66 36.35 13.88
CA LEU A 61 -5.27 37.71 13.45
C LEU A 61 -4.62 37.71 12.06
N HIS A 62 -3.85 36.67 11.74
CA HIS A 62 -3.25 36.46 10.42
C HIS A 62 -4.23 35.87 9.38
N LYS A 63 -5.52 35.70 9.74
CA LYS A 63 -6.57 35.11 8.88
C LYS A 63 -6.26 33.68 8.45
N ILE A 64 -5.44 32.95 9.21
CA ILE A 64 -5.16 31.53 8.97
C ILE A 64 -6.31 30.72 9.54
N LYS A 65 -6.87 29.81 8.75
CA LYS A 65 -7.96 28.95 9.24
C LYS A 65 -7.37 27.96 10.22
N ARG A 66 -7.99 27.85 11.40
CA ARG A 66 -7.60 26.85 12.42
C ARG A 66 -7.65 25.42 11.89
N HIS A 67 -8.56 25.12 10.95
CA HIS A 67 -8.60 23.83 10.25
C HIS A 67 -7.26 23.50 9.61
N ASP A 68 -6.71 24.43 8.82
CA ASP A 68 -5.50 24.21 8.04
C ASP A 68 -4.29 24.02 8.97
N PHE A 69 -4.27 24.72 10.11
CA PHE A 69 -3.29 24.48 11.17
C PHE A 69 -3.38 23.07 11.77
N TYR A 70 -4.57 22.62 12.15
CA TYR A 70 -4.74 21.27 12.73
C TYR A 70 -4.49 20.16 11.72
N ASP A 71 -4.83 20.39 10.45
CA ASP A 71 -4.56 19.45 9.36
C ASP A 71 -3.06 19.30 9.13
N GLN A 72 -2.32 20.43 9.09
CA GLN A 72 -0.87 20.42 9.00
C GLN A 72 -0.22 19.77 10.23
N ALA A 73 -0.67 20.11 11.45
CA ALA A 73 -0.15 19.49 12.66
C ALA A 73 -0.38 17.98 12.66
N ALA A 74 -1.53 17.51 12.17
CA ALA A 74 -1.81 16.08 12.03
C ALA A 74 -0.90 15.41 11.00
N ALA A 75 -0.62 16.08 9.88
CA ALA A 75 0.32 15.61 8.87
C ALA A 75 1.74 15.49 9.44
N ASP A 76 2.24 16.52 10.13
CA ASP A 76 3.58 16.53 10.74
C ASP A 76 3.70 15.44 11.80
N MET A 77 2.69 15.28 12.66
CA MET A 77 2.66 14.19 13.65
C MET A 77 2.66 12.82 12.98
N SER A 78 1.92 12.65 11.89
CA SER A 78 1.91 11.40 11.11
C SER A 78 3.28 11.08 10.56
N GLU A 79 3.96 12.06 9.96
CA GLU A 79 5.31 11.91 9.43
C GLU A 79 6.32 11.52 10.52
N HIS A 80 6.26 12.18 11.68
CA HIS A 80 7.11 11.84 12.83
C HIS A 80 6.87 10.40 13.33
N VAL A 81 5.62 9.96 13.38
CA VAL A 81 5.27 8.59 13.78
C VAL A 81 5.80 7.58 12.74
N VAL A 82 5.60 7.84 11.45
CA VAL A 82 6.14 7.02 10.35
C VAL A 82 7.66 6.91 10.43
N ALA A 83 8.37 8.02 10.64
CA ALA A 83 9.82 8.02 10.79
C ALA A 83 10.28 7.16 11.98
N ARG A 84 9.56 7.23 13.10
CA ARG A 84 9.84 6.41 14.28
C ARG A 84 9.56 4.92 14.06
N ILE A 85 8.49 4.59 13.35
CA ILE A 85 8.18 3.21 12.95
C ILE A 85 9.30 2.64 12.08
N ARG A 86 9.78 3.42 11.11
CA ARG A 86 10.89 3.01 10.25
C ARG A 86 12.16 2.76 11.06
N ALA A 87 12.53 3.68 11.94
CA ALA A 87 13.69 3.50 12.82
C ALA A 87 13.55 2.26 13.72
N LEU A 88 12.35 1.99 14.24
CA LEU A 88 12.07 0.78 15.02
C LEU A 88 12.24 -0.50 14.19
N GLY A 89 11.74 -0.51 12.95
CA GLY A 89 11.88 -1.64 12.03
C GLY A 89 13.34 -1.92 11.63
N GLU A 90 14.16 -0.88 11.47
CA GLU A 90 15.60 -1.02 11.15
C GLU A 90 16.40 -1.69 12.27
N HIS A 91 15.99 -1.54 13.53
CA HIS A 91 16.65 -2.22 14.65
C HIS A 91 16.46 -3.74 14.64
N GLY A 92 15.38 -4.24 14.02
CA GLY A 92 15.16 -5.66 13.74
C GLY A 92 15.13 -6.60 14.96
N THR A 93 14.92 -6.08 16.17
CA THR A 93 14.88 -6.88 17.41
C THR A 93 13.50 -7.50 17.62
N PRO A 94 13.39 -8.67 18.27
CA PRO A 94 12.09 -9.29 18.56
C PRO A 94 11.15 -8.37 19.36
N GLU A 95 11.70 -7.60 20.32
CA GLU A 95 10.93 -6.61 21.08
C GLU A 95 10.43 -5.44 20.22
N SER A 96 11.17 -5.06 19.18
CA SER A 96 10.74 -4.01 18.25
C SER A 96 9.55 -4.47 17.42
N TYR A 97 9.55 -5.73 16.97
CA TYR A 97 8.42 -6.30 16.23
C TYR A 97 7.17 -6.44 17.10
N GLU A 98 7.31 -6.83 18.37
CA GLU A 98 6.16 -6.89 19.29
C GLU A 98 5.51 -5.51 19.48
N LYS A 99 6.32 -4.45 19.62
CA LYS A 99 5.82 -3.06 19.69
C LYS A 99 5.13 -2.62 18.40
N LEU A 100 5.66 -3.01 17.24
CA LEU A 100 5.07 -2.73 15.93
C LEU A 100 3.73 -3.47 15.76
N GLU A 101 3.62 -4.72 16.20
CA GLU A 101 2.36 -5.46 16.20
C GLU A 101 1.32 -4.85 17.14
N GLU A 102 1.72 -4.40 18.33
CA GLU A 102 0.82 -3.73 19.27
C GLU A 102 0.31 -2.39 18.70
N GLN A 103 1.20 -1.62 18.05
CA GLN A 103 0.84 -0.41 17.31
C GLN A 103 -0.14 -0.73 16.18
N LEU A 104 0.18 -1.71 15.34
CA LEU A 104 -0.66 -2.13 14.21
C LEU A 104 -2.06 -2.51 14.69
N ARG A 105 -2.18 -3.28 15.77
CA ARG A 105 -3.47 -3.69 16.35
C ARG A 105 -4.36 -2.50 16.70
N LYS A 106 -3.77 -1.37 17.11
CA LYS A 106 -4.51 -0.15 17.50
C LYS A 106 -4.90 0.70 16.29
N CYS A 107 -4.07 0.73 15.25
CA CYS A 107 -4.25 1.63 14.12
C CYS A 107 -4.81 0.98 12.84
N PHE A 108 -4.85 -0.37 12.76
CA PHE A 108 -5.26 -1.09 11.55
C PHE A 108 -6.62 -0.63 11.00
N ASP A 109 -7.63 -0.51 11.87
CA ASP A 109 -8.98 -0.08 11.49
C ASP A 109 -9.06 1.40 11.04
N LEU A 110 -7.99 2.18 11.29
CA LEU A 110 -7.88 3.59 10.93
C LEU A 110 -7.30 3.82 9.54
N PHE A 111 -7.07 2.78 8.72
CA PHE A 111 -6.55 2.90 7.35
C PHE A 111 -7.33 3.91 6.47
N ASN A 112 -8.65 3.99 6.66
CA ASN A 112 -9.51 4.89 5.91
C ASN A 112 -9.34 6.37 6.32
N VAL A 113 -8.65 6.67 7.41
CA VAL A 113 -8.34 8.03 7.86
C VAL A 113 -7.06 8.50 7.16
N PRO A 114 -7.09 9.60 6.37
CA PRO A 114 -5.95 10.01 5.54
C PRO A 114 -4.62 10.13 6.29
N HIS A 115 -4.63 10.77 7.46
CA HIS A 115 -3.44 10.96 8.29
C HIS A 115 -2.92 9.69 8.95
N PHE A 116 -3.75 8.66 9.13
CA PHE A 116 -3.32 7.36 9.69
C PHE A 116 -2.91 6.36 8.62
N ARG A 117 -3.40 6.50 7.39
CA ARG A 117 -3.03 5.63 6.27
C ARG A 117 -1.51 5.39 6.14
N PRO A 118 -0.64 6.41 6.09
CA PRO A 118 0.80 6.17 5.96
C PRO A 118 1.38 5.44 7.18
N ILE A 119 0.83 5.66 8.38
CA ILE A 119 1.22 4.97 9.62
C ILE A 119 0.92 3.47 9.51
N VAL A 120 -0.28 3.10 9.06
CA VAL A 120 -0.68 1.69 8.89
C VAL A 120 0.19 1.02 7.83
N LEU A 121 0.39 1.68 6.68
CA LEU A 121 1.18 1.13 5.58
C LEU A 121 2.65 0.93 5.94
N GLU A 122 3.27 1.87 6.65
CA GLU A 122 4.66 1.72 7.10
C GLU A 122 4.77 0.62 8.16
N ASN A 123 3.83 0.49 9.11
CA ASN A 123 3.82 -0.64 10.06
C ASN A 123 3.78 -1.99 9.34
N LEU A 124 2.86 -2.15 8.38
CA LEU A 124 2.73 -3.38 7.59
C LEU A 124 4.01 -3.70 6.81
N LYS A 125 4.72 -2.68 6.34
CA LYS A 125 5.98 -2.84 5.61
C LYS A 125 7.11 -3.38 6.48
N GLN A 126 7.22 -2.88 7.73
CA GLN A 126 8.32 -3.21 8.63
C GLN A 126 8.19 -4.61 9.26
N LEU A 127 6.99 -5.20 9.26
CA LEU A 127 6.76 -6.53 9.82
C LEU A 127 7.13 -7.63 8.81
N PRO A 128 8.06 -8.56 9.15
CA PRO A 128 8.51 -9.60 8.24
C PRO A 128 7.44 -10.66 7.98
N LYS A 129 6.59 -10.93 8.98
CA LYS A 129 5.48 -11.87 8.91
C LYS A 129 4.25 -11.22 9.52
N LEU A 130 3.17 -11.15 8.76
CA LEU A 130 1.89 -10.65 9.22
C LEU A 130 0.98 -11.78 9.65
N GLU A 131 0.12 -11.50 10.62
CA GLU A 131 -0.95 -12.42 11.00
C GLU A 131 -2.00 -12.51 9.89
N ASP A 132 -2.51 -13.72 9.69
CA ASP A 132 -3.49 -14.08 8.69
C ASP A 132 -4.74 -13.19 8.69
N ARG A 133 -5.23 -12.81 9.87
CA ARG A 133 -6.39 -11.93 10.03
C ARG A 133 -6.25 -10.60 9.30
N TYR A 134 -5.04 -10.04 9.25
CA TYR A 134 -4.80 -8.76 8.61
C TYR A 134 -4.77 -8.92 7.09
N LEU A 135 -4.16 -10.00 6.60
CA LEU A 135 -4.11 -10.33 5.17
C LEU A 135 -5.51 -10.55 4.62
N ASP A 136 -6.34 -11.32 5.33
CA ASP A 136 -7.74 -11.59 4.93
C ASP A 136 -8.55 -10.28 4.90
N SER A 137 -8.37 -9.40 5.88
CA SER A 137 -9.05 -8.10 5.90
C SER A 137 -8.60 -7.16 4.78
N ILE A 138 -7.31 -7.17 4.41
CA ILE A 138 -6.79 -6.38 3.29
C ILE A 138 -7.38 -6.89 1.96
N MET A 139 -7.54 -8.20 1.80
CA MET A 139 -8.12 -8.79 0.59
C MET A 139 -9.58 -8.42 0.35
N LEU A 140 -10.34 -8.10 1.42
CA LEU A 140 -11.72 -7.66 1.31
C LEU A 140 -11.88 -6.24 0.76
N ASP A 141 -10.87 -5.38 0.92
CA ASP A 141 -10.89 -4.00 0.44
C ASP A 141 -9.85 -3.78 -0.67
N ARG A 142 -10.35 -3.60 -1.90
CA ARG A 142 -9.51 -3.34 -3.07
C ARG A 142 -8.63 -2.10 -2.92
N ASN A 143 -9.15 -1.02 -2.33
CA ASN A 143 -8.38 0.22 -2.16
C ASN A 143 -7.24 0.01 -1.14
N PHE A 144 -7.46 -0.82 -0.13
CA PHE A 144 -6.43 -1.19 0.82
C PHE A 144 -5.36 -2.04 0.14
N TYR A 145 -5.77 -3.10 -0.56
CA TYR A 145 -4.85 -3.97 -1.29
C TYR A 145 -3.95 -3.21 -2.27
N GLU A 146 -4.51 -2.29 -3.06
CA GLU A 146 -3.74 -1.50 -4.04
C GLU A 146 -2.75 -0.52 -3.37
N ALA A 147 -3.05 -0.04 -2.16
CA ALA A 147 -2.17 0.85 -1.41
C ALA A 147 -1.08 0.11 -0.60
N CYS A 148 -1.21 -1.21 -0.43
CA CYS A 148 -0.25 -2.01 0.35
C CYS A 148 1.13 -2.06 -0.31
N PRO A 149 2.21 -2.09 0.49
CA PRO A 149 3.55 -2.30 -0.04
C PRO A 149 3.71 -3.70 -0.62
N LEU A 150 4.64 -3.85 -1.56
CA LEU A 150 4.85 -5.11 -2.28
C LEU A 150 5.18 -6.29 -1.35
N SER A 151 5.91 -6.07 -0.26
CA SER A 151 6.20 -7.11 0.74
C SER A 151 4.95 -7.75 1.33
N VAL A 152 3.89 -6.95 1.51
CA VAL A 152 2.60 -7.40 2.03
C VAL A 152 1.81 -8.10 0.93
N GLN A 153 1.80 -7.54 -0.29
CA GLN A 153 1.17 -8.19 -1.44
C GLN A 153 1.77 -9.58 -1.71
N GLN A 154 3.09 -9.74 -1.56
CA GLN A 154 3.78 -11.03 -1.65
C GLN A 154 3.30 -12.04 -0.63
N GLN A 155 3.14 -11.64 0.64
CA GLN A 155 2.57 -12.51 1.67
C GLN A 155 1.13 -12.93 1.35
N ILE A 156 0.34 -12.01 0.77
CA ILE A 156 -1.02 -12.31 0.29
C ILE A 156 -0.97 -13.33 -0.87
N TRP A 157 -0.03 -13.17 -1.80
CA TRP A 157 0.16 -14.06 -2.96
C TRP A 157 0.58 -15.48 -2.56
N MET A 158 1.37 -15.62 -1.50
CA MET A 158 1.72 -16.93 -0.93
C MET A 158 0.48 -17.71 -0.48
N LYS A 159 -0.55 -17.01 0.01
CA LYS A 159 -1.84 -17.62 0.39
C LYS A 159 -2.77 -17.81 -0.79
N ASN A 160 -2.82 -16.86 -1.72
CA ASN A 160 -3.73 -16.87 -2.85
C ASN A 160 -2.96 -16.82 -4.18
N LYS A 161 -2.61 -18.01 -4.66
CA LYS A 161 -1.89 -18.20 -5.93
C LYS A 161 -2.67 -17.72 -7.15
N ASP A 162 -4.00 -17.75 -7.11
CA ASP A 162 -4.83 -17.27 -8.22
C ASP A 162 -4.75 -15.75 -8.38
N LEU A 163 -4.72 -15.02 -7.26
CA LEU A 163 -4.51 -13.57 -7.27
C LEU A 163 -3.12 -13.23 -7.83
N PHE A 164 -2.11 -13.99 -7.44
CA PHE A 164 -0.76 -13.85 -7.97
C PHE A 164 -0.70 -14.10 -9.49
N ARG A 165 -1.31 -15.19 -9.96
CA ARG A 165 -1.44 -15.50 -11.40
C ARG A 165 -2.06 -14.34 -12.18
N LYS A 166 -3.11 -13.72 -11.65
CA LYS A 166 -3.73 -12.54 -12.28
C LYS A 166 -2.81 -11.31 -12.28
N ALA A 167 -1.99 -11.14 -11.25
CA ALA A 167 -1.08 -9.99 -11.12
C ALA A 167 0.09 -10.04 -12.11
N PHE A 168 0.74 -11.20 -12.29
CA PHE A 168 1.91 -11.28 -13.17
C PHE A 168 1.57 -11.61 -14.63
N ARG A 169 0.38 -12.14 -14.93
CA ARG A 169 -0.01 -12.52 -16.31
C ARG A 169 0.13 -11.36 -17.33
N PRO A 170 -0.30 -10.13 -17.02
CA PRO A 170 -0.10 -8.99 -17.93
C PRO A 170 1.38 -8.72 -18.26
N LEU A 171 2.31 -9.03 -17.35
CA LEU A 171 3.75 -8.86 -17.59
C LEU A 171 4.27 -9.87 -18.61
N ILE A 172 3.77 -11.12 -18.56
CA ILE A 172 4.08 -12.14 -19.55
C ILE A 172 3.53 -11.73 -20.91
N ASP A 173 2.27 -11.32 -20.97
CA ASP A 173 1.63 -10.92 -22.23
C ASP A 173 2.32 -9.69 -22.83
N SER A 174 2.73 -8.71 -22.00
CA SER A 174 3.54 -7.55 -22.43
C SER A 174 4.90 -7.97 -22.97
N TYR A 175 5.58 -8.92 -22.32
CA TYR A 175 6.86 -9.46 -22.77
C TYR A 175 6.74 -10.12 -24.14
N LEU A 176 5.70 -10.94 -24.34
CA LEU A 176 5.45 -11.62 -25.62
C LEU A 176 5.15 -10.62 -26.73
N LYS A 177 4.27 -9.66 -26.48
CA LYS A 177 3.94 -8.61 -27.45
C LYS A 177 5.17 -7.80 -27.85
N ARG A 178 6.00 -7.40 -26.87
CA ARG A 178 7.24 -6.68 -27.15
C ARG A 178 8.22 -7.52 -27.97
N LYS A 179 8.32 -8.83 -27.71
CA LYS A 179 9.14 -9.74 -28.50
C LYS A 179 8.64 -9.86 -29.94
N GLU A 180 7.33 -9.96 -30.12
CA GLU A 180 6.68 -9.99 -31.43
C GLU A 180 6.93 -8.69 -32.21
N ASP A 181 6.73 -7.54 -31.57
CA ASP A 181 6.98 -6.22 -32.16
C ASP A 181 8.45 -6.09 -32.63
N LEU A 182 9.41 -6.59 -31.86
CA LEU A 182 10.84 -6.59 -32.22
C LEU A 182 11.19 -7.51 -33.39
N LEU A 183 10.43 -8.60 -33.59
CA LEU A 183 10.63 -9.50 -34.74
C LEU A 183 10.05 -8.90 -36.01
N ILE A 184 8.95 -8.16 -35.87
CA ILE A 184 8.29 -7.45 -36.97
C ILE A 184 9.06 -6.19 -37.34
N SER A 185 9.66 -5.49 -36.37
CA SER A 185 10.51 -4.33 -36.62
C SER A 185 11.86 -4.78 -37.17
N VAL A 186 11.90 -5.00 -38.48
CA VAL A 186 13.14 -5.15 -39.25
C VAL A 186 13.87 -3.81 -39.27
N GLU A 187 14.46 -3.39 -38.15
CA GLU A 187 15.52 -2.38 -38.15
C GLU A 187 16.86 -3.11 -38.28
N PRO A 188 17.50 -3.10 -39.46
CA PRO A 188 18.85 -3.60 -39.61
C PRO A 188 19.80 -2.64 -38.89
N SER A 189 20.01 -2.87 -37.60
CA SER A 189 21.15 -2.31 -36.90
C SER A 189 22.42 -2.81 -37.60
N LYS A 190 23.25 -1.88 -38.09
CA LYS A 190 24.51 -2.14 -38.81
C LYS A 190 25.52 -3.01 -38.03
N THR A 191 25.23 -3.38 -36.78
CA THR A 191 26.11 -4.16 -35.90
C THR A 191 25.53 -5.48 -35.39
N ASN A 192 24.29 -5.87 -35.75
CA ASN A 192 23.62 -7.02 -35.10
C ASN A 192 22.85 -7.96 -36.06
N PHE A 193 23.51 -8.50 -37.09
CA PHE A 193 22.88 -9.49 -37.97
C PHE A 193 22.61 -10.86 -37.29
N PHE A 194 23.34 -11.21 -36.22
CA PHE A 194 23.22 -12.52 -35.55
C PHE A 194 22.73 -12.49 -34.09
N THR A 195 22.55 -11.32 -33.49
CA THR A 195 22.09 -11.22 -32.10
C THR A 195 20.98 -10.18 -31.99
N PHE A 196 19.74 -10.63 -32.23
CA PHE A 196 18.55 -9.81 -32.04
C PHE A 196 18.38 -9.28 -30.61
N GLU A 197 19.12 -9.80 -29.63
CA GLU A 197 19.31 -9.18 -28.31
C GLU A 197 20.27 -10.01 -27.47
N THR A 198 21.21 -9.38 -26.77
CA THR A 198 22.07 -10.11 -25.82
C THR A 198 21.27 -10.50 -24.57
N THR A 199 21.64 -11.59 -23.91
CA THR A 199 21.05 -11.99 -22.61
C THR A 199 21.17 -10.87 -21.58
N LYS A 200 22.23 -10.05 -21.64
CA LYS A 200 22.43 -8.88 -20.78
C LYS A 200 21.39 -7.78 -21.03
N ALA A 201 21.04 -7.53 -22.29
CA ALA A 201 20.00 -6.56 -22.65
C ALA A 201 18.60 -7.01 -22.21
N ARG A 202 18.27 -8.31 -22.37
CA ARG A 202 16.98 -8.88 -21.94
C ARG A 202 16.75 -8.75 -20.43
N ARG A 203 17.78 -8.97 -19.60
CA ARG A 203 17.68 -8.77 -18.13
C ARG A 203 17.31 -7.33 -17.73
N GLN A 204 17.51 -6.36 -18.62
CA GLN A 204 17.20 -4.96 -18.35
C GLN A 204 15.75 -4.59 -18.70
N TRP A 205 15.00 -5.49 -19.36
CA TRP A 205 13.61 -5.27 -19.71
C TRP A 205 12.75 -5.07 -18.46
N LYS A 206 11.78 -4.17 -18.58
CA LYS A 206 10.90 -3.78 -17.47
C LYS A 206 10.09 -4.97 -17.00
N GLU A 207 9.53 -5.74 -17.92
CA GLU A 207 8.70 -6.91 -17.65
C GLU A 207 9.45 -7.96 -16.82
N ILE A 208 10.73 -8.20 -17.17
CA ILE A 208 11.58 -9.15 -16.44
C ILE A 208 11.91 -8.62 -15.04
N LYS A 209 12.29 -7.33 -14.93
CA LYS A 209 12.56 -6.69 -13.63
C LYS A 209 11.34 -6.73 -12.72
N ASP A 210 10.17 -6.42 -13.26
CA ASP A 210 8.91 -6.40 -12.50
C ASP A 210 8.53 -7.82 -12.05
N LEU A 211 8.73 -8.85 -12.90
CA LEU A 211 8.51 -10.26 -12.53
C LEU A 211 9.41 -10.71 -11.37
N ILE A 212 10.70 -10.33 -11.39
CA ILE A 212 11.65 -10.65 -10.31
C ILE A 212 11.30 -9.88 -9.04
N MET A 213 10.92 -8.62 -9.19
CA MET A 213 10.50 -7.78 -8.07
C MET A 213 9.25 -8.39 -7.41
N PHE A 214 8.30 -8.92 -8.19
CA PHE A 214 7.09 -9.56 -7.69
C PHE A 214 7.39 -10.83 -6.90
N THR A 215 8.39 -11.64 -7.29
CA THR A 215 8.78 -12.83 -6.52
C THR A 215 9.52 -12.47 -5.23
N GLY A 216 10.33 -11.41 -5.26
CA GLY A 216 11.11 -10.99 -4.09
C GLY A 216 11.98 -12.11 -3.55
N THR A 217 11.92 -12.34 -2.23
CA THR A 217 12.67 -13.39 -1.52
C THR A 217 11.93 -14.74 -1.47
N TYR A 218 10.74 -14.86 -2.04
CA TYR A 218 9.90 -16.05 -1.92
C TYR A 218 10.10 -17.01 -3.10
N GLU A 219 10.80 -18.11 -2.86
CA GLU A 219 11.06 -19.15 -3.88
C GLU A 219 9.76 -19.76 -4.43
N GLU A 220 8.74 -19.95 -3.59
CA GLU A 220 7.45 -20.52 -4.00
C GLU A 220 6.76 -19.67 -5.07
N LEU A 221 6.79 -18.34 -4.95
CA LEU A 221 6.24 -17.43 -5.96
C LEU A 221 6.99 -17.57 -7.29
N PHE A 222 8.31 -17.74 -7.24
CA PHE A 222 9.11 -17.94 -8.44
C PHE A 222 8.78 -19.27 -9.14
N LEU A 223 8.61 -20.35 -8.37
CA LEU A 223 8.19 -21.64 -8.89
C LEU A 223 6.81 -21.57 -9.53
N ASP A 224 5.88 -20.82 -8.93
CA ASP A 224 4.54 -20.62 -9.48
C ASP A 224 4.55 -19.87 -10.83
N ILE A 225 5.39 -18.82 -10.99
CA ILE A 225 5.60 -18.16 -12.29
C ILE A 225 6.13 -19.16 -13.32
N THR A 226 7.15 -19.93 -12.94
CA THR A 226 7.79 -20.89 -13.84
C THR A 226 6.83 -22.00 -14.27
N ALA A 227 5.99 -22.48 -13.34
CA ALA A 227 4.93 -23.45 -13.62
C ALA A 227 3.89 -22.87 -14.57
N CYS A 228 3.46 -21.62 -14.36
CA CYS A 228 2.52 -20.94 -15.24
C CYS A 228 3.08 -20.75 -16.66
N ILE A 229 4.34 -20.33 -16.80
CA ILE A 229 5.00 -20.22 -18.12
C ILE A 229 5.03 -21.58 -18.83
N ARG A 230 5.29 -22.68 -18.10
CA ARG A 230 5.26 -24.03 -18.65
C ARG A 230 3.86 -24.43 -19.10
N GLU A 231 2.83 -24.14 -18.32
CA GLU A 231 1.43 -24.41 -18.67
C GLU A 231 1.01 -23.62 -19.92
N LEU A 232 1.39 -22.34 -19.99
CA LEU A 232 1.15 -21.50 -21.15
C LEU A 232 1.84 -22.04 -22.41
N PHE A 233 3.11 -22.47 -22.29
CA PHE A 233 3.83 -23.07 -23.41
C PHE A 233 3.16 -24.34 -23.91
N SER A 234 2.71 -25.23 -23.01
CA SER A 234 1.98 -26.44 -23.39
C SER A 234 0.68 -26.14 -24.13
N THR A 235 0.06 -24.98 -23.86
CA THR A 235 -1.22 -24.57 -24.44
C THR A 235 -1.06 -23.82 -25.77
N THR A 236 -0.10 -22.88 -25.85
CA THR A 236 0.09 -22.01 -27.01
C THR A 236 1.15 -22.50 -27.99
N GLY A 237 2.13 -23.29 -27.52
CA GLY A 237 3.30 -23.68 -28.30
C GLY A 237 4.30 -22.54 -28.58
N ASP A 238 4.13 -21.38 -27.94
CA ASP A 238 4.95 -20.19 -28.23
C ASP A 238 6.39 -20.34 -27.68
N VAL A 239 7.36 -20.42 -28.58
CA VAL A 239 8.79 -20.57 -28.27
C VAL A 239 9.35 -19.38 -27.47
N MET A 240 8.74 -18.19 -27.55
CA MET A 240 9.18 -17.00 -26.80
C MET A 240 9.03 -17.19 -25.28
N LEU A 241 8.08 -18.02 -24.84
CA LEU A 241 7.92 -18.40 -23.43
C LEU A 241 9.12 -19.21 -22.91
N CYS A 242 9.74 -20.05 -23.75
CA CYS A 242 10.96 -20.76 -23.40
C CYS A 242 12.14 -19.80 -23.21
N SER A 243 12.23 -18.76 -24.05
CA SER A 243 13.21 -17.68 -23.86
C SER A 243 12.98 -16.93 -22.54
N LEU A 244 11.73 -16.60 -22.20
CA LEU A 244 11.40 -15.93 -20.94
C LEU A 244 11.80 -16.78 -19.73
N ARG A 245 11.42 -18.06 -19.73
CA ARG A 245 11.77 -19.01 -18.66
C ARG A 245 13.28 -19.15 -18.48
N SER A 246 14.04 -19.27 -19.57
CA SER A 246 15.50 -19.38 -19.51
C SER A 246 16.14 -18.14 -18.86
N VAL A 247 15.65 -16.94 -19.21
CA VAL A 247 16.15 -15.69 -18.62
C VAL A 247 15.83 -15.62 -17.12
N LEU A 248 14.61 -15.97 -16.71
CA LEU A 248 14.22 -15.98 -15.29
C LEU A 248 15.07 -16.96 -14.48
N LEU A 249 15.29 -18.18 -14.97
CA LEU A 249 16.15 -19.18 -14.32
C LEU A 249 17.60 -18.72 -14.20
N MET A 250 18.14 -18.08 -15.25
CA MET A 250 19.51 -17.53 -15.20
C MET A 250 19.66 -16.42 -14.17
N ILE A 251 18.61 -15.64 -13.90
CA ILE A 251 18.67 -14.57 -12.92
C ILE A 251 18.65 -15.14 -11.50
N LEU A 252 17.84 -16.17 -11.24
CA LEU A 252 17.84 -16.89 -9.97
C LEU A 252 19.21 -17.50 -9.67
N LEU A 253 19.87 -18.11 -10.66
CA LEU A 253 21.20 -18.72 -10.50
C LEU A 253 22.35 -17.71 -10.33
N CYS A 254 22.11 -16.42 -10.54
CA CYS A 254 23.12 -15.35 -10.42
C CYS A 254 22.91 -14.46 -9.18
N LEU A 255 21.86 -14.69 -8.40
CA LEU A 255 21.57 -14.05 -7.12
C LEU A 255 22.05 -14.96 -5.98
#